data_AF-A0A7S2VXA6-F1
#
_entry.id   AF-A0A7S2VXA6-F1
#
_cell.length_a   1.000
_cell.length_b   1.000
_cell.length_c   1.000
_cell.angle_alpha   90.00
_cell.angle_beta   90.00
_cell.angle_gamma   90.00
#
_symmetry.space_group_name_H-M   'P 1'
#
loop_
_entity.id
_entity.type
_entity.pdbx_description
1 polymer ?
#
loop_
_entity_poly.entity_id
_entity_poly.type
_entity_poly.pdbx_seq_one_letter_code
_entity_poly.pdbx_strand_id
1 'polypeptide(L)'
;NLPERFARCAAEDFEKCDLLIVIGTSLVVHPFAGLIERPHERVPRLLINLEKVGEAHDSRMTRLYSLAGLGRGTGFNFQPETNYRDALYLGKCDEGVVALADALGWKDDLNALISSR
;
A
#
# COMPACT_ATOMS: atom_id res chain seq x y z
N ASN A 1 -11.80 14.41 13.98
CA ASN A 1 -12.94 14.08 13.10
C ASN A 1 -12.51 14.24 11.66
N LEU A 2 -12.63 13.18 10.87
CA LEU A 2 -12.49 13.25 9.42
C LEU A 2 -13.87 13.54 8.79
N PRO A 3 -13.91 14.10 7.57
CA PRO A 3 -15.16 14.29 6.84
C PRO A 3 -15.90 12.95 6.66
N GLU A 4 -17.23 12.97 6.69
CA GLU A 4 -18.08 11.77 6.46
C GLU A 4 -17.72 11.05 5.16
N ARG A 5 -17.36 11.83 4.13
CA ARG A 5 -16.88 11.33 2.85
C ARG A 5 -15.73 10.33 2.98
N PHE A 6 -14.82 10.52 3.95
CA PHE A 6 -13.70 9.60 4.17
C PHE A 6 -14.19 8.18 4.51
N ALA A 7 -15.09 8.05 5.48
CA ALA A 7 -15.57 6.75 5.93
C ALA A 7 -16.43 6.08 4.86
N ARG A 8 -17.30 6.85 4.19
CA ARG A 8 -18.16 6.35 3.09
C ARG A 8 -17.34 5.83 1.91
N CYS A 9 -16.41 6.63 1.39
CA CYS A 9 -15.54 6.22 0.29
C CYS A 9 -14.66 5.03 0.71
N ALA A 10 -14.08 5.04 1.91
CA ALA A 10 -13.29 3.89 2.37
C ALA A 10 -14.11 2.60 2.47
N ALA A 11 -15.40 2.65 2.82
CA ALA A 11 -16.23 1.46 2.83
C ALA A 11 -16.50 0.93 1.40
N GLU A 12 -16.88 1.81 0.48
CA GLU A 12 -17.26 1.46 -0.89
C GLU A 12 -16.04 1.10 -1.79
N ASP A 13 -14.93 1.84 -1.66
CA ASP A 13 -13.77 1.72 -2.54
C ASP A 13 -12.96 0.46 -2.23
N PHE A 14 -12.77 0.12 -0.94
CA PHE A 14 -12.00 -1.07 -0.56
C PHE A 14 -12.74 -2.39 -0.81
N GLU A 15 -14.06 -2.35 -0.98
CA GLU A 15 -14.85 -3.50 -1.44
C GLU A 15 -14.49 -3.89 -2.89
N LYS A 16 -14.09 -2.91 -3.71
CA LYS A 16 -13.79 -3.07 -5.15
C LYS A 16 -12.30 -2.93 -5.47
N CYS A 17 -11.45 -2.82 -4.45
CA CYS A 17 -10.03 -2.55 -4.62
C CYS A 17 -9.30 -3.82 -5.07
N ASP A 18 -8.68 -3.79 -6.25
CA ASP A 18 -7.87 -4.89 -6.78
C ASP A 18 -6.36 -4.68 -6.63
N LEU A 19 -5.93 -3.46 -6.31
CA LEU A 19 -4.54 -3.08 -6.02
C LEU A 19 -4.55 -1.85 -5.10
N LEU A 20 -3.74 -1.88 -4.05
CA LEU A 20 -3.48 -0.70 -3.22
C LEU A 20 -2.07 -0.17 -3.48
N ILE A 21 -1.95 1.10 -3.82
CA ILE A 21 -0.65 1.79 -3.92
C ILE A 21 -0.59 2.84 -2.81
N VAL A 22 0.44 2.76 -1.98
CA VAL A 22 0.71 3.69 -0.88
C VAL A 22 2.00 4.43 -1.18
N ILE A 23 1.94 5.76 -1.23
CA ILE A 23 3.06 6.61 -1.66
C ILE A 23 3.28 7.72 -0.64
N GLY A 24 4.53 7.89 -0.19
CA GLY A 24 4.98 9.10 0.52
C GLY A 24 4.25 9.41 1.83
N THR A 25 4.07 8.41 2.70
CA THR A 25 3.40 8.58 4.00
C THR A 25 4.12 7.79 5.09
N SER A 26 4.10 8.31 6.32
CA SER A 26 4.66 7.63 7.49
C SER A 26 3.70 6.61 8.12
N LEU A 27 2.41 6.63 7.73
CA LEU A 27 1.36 5.77 8.28
C LEU A 27 1.25 5.80 9.82
N VAL A 28 1.45 6.98 10.44
CA VAL A 28 1.35 7.13 11.91
C VAL A 28 0.03 7.74 12.39
N VAL A 29 -0.72 8.42 11.52
CA VAL A 29 -1.94 9.16 11.91
C VAL A 29 -3.18 8.32 11.63
N HIS A 30 -3.91 8.00 12.70
CA HIS A 30 -5.21 7.33 12.60
C HIS A 30 -6.36 8.32 12.37
N PRO A 31 -7.44 7.89 11.68
CA PRO A 31 -7.67 6.53 11.17
C PRO A 31 -7.04 6.24 9.80
N PHE A 32 -6.36 7.19 9.15
CA PHE A 32 -5.78 7.02 7.80
C PHE A 32 -4.80 5.83 7.71
N ALA A 33 -3.90 5.69 8.69
CA ALA A 33 -2.92 4.59 8.74
C ALA A 33 -3.58 3.20 8.66
N GLY A 34 -4.79 3.05 9.21
CA GLY A 34 -5.53 1.77 9.20
C GLY A 34 -6.16 1.42 7.85
N LEU A 35 -6.09 2.30 6.84
CA LEU A 35 -6.64 1.99 5.51
C LEU A 35 -5.87 0.86 4.80
N ILE A 36 -4.59 0.68 5.11
CA ILE A 36 -3.75 -0.37 4.47
C ILE A 36 -4.25 -1.78 4.77
N GLU A 37 -5.07 -1.94 5.81
CA GLU A 37 -5.63 -3.21 6.27
C GLU A 37 -7.01 -3.51 5.68
N ARG A 38 -7.59 -2.55 4.94
CA ARG A 38 -8.94 -2.64 4.37
C ARG A 38 -9.06 -3.50 3.09
N PRO A 39 -8.08 -3.53 2.17
CA PRO A 39 -8.19 -4.37 0.97
C PRO A 39 -8.38 -5.85 1.31
N HIS A 40 -9.05 -6.59 0.42
CA HIS A 40 -9.19 -8.04 0.55
C HIS A 40 -7.83 -8.75 0.63
N GLU A 41 -7.74 -9.93 1.25
CA GLU A 41 -6.47 -10.60 1.56
C GLU A 41 -5.62 -10.92 0.34
N ARG A 42 -6.24 -11.12 -0.82
CA ARG A 42 -5.55 -11.43 -2.08
C ARG A 42 -5.08 -10.21 -2.87
N VAL A 43 -5.46 -9.00 -2.43
CA VAL A 43 -5.20 -7.76 -3.18
C VAL A 43 -3.71 -7.39 -3.04
N PRO A 44 -2.91 -7.34 -4.10
CA PRO A 44 -1.54 -6.85 -3.98
C PRO A 44 -1.51 -5.44 -3.39
N ARG A 45 -0.48 -5.14 -2.61
CA ARG A 45 -0.24 -3.79 -2.08
C ARG A 45 1.19 -3.38 -2.40
N LEU A 46 1.39 -2.14 -2.84
CA LEU A 46 2.70 -1.58 -3.15
C LEU A 46 2.96 -0.37 -2.25
N LEU A 47 4.09 -0.39 -1.54
CA LEU A 47 4.61 0.77 -0.82
C LEU A 47 5.75 1.41 -1.61
N ILE A 48 5.61 2.69 -1.97
CA ILE A 48 6.67 3.54 -2.53
C ILE A 48 7.00 4.60 -1.48
N ASN A 49 8.13 4.46 -0.79
CA ASN A 49 8.49 5.38 0.27
C ASN A 49 10.00 5.42 0.52
N LEU A 50 10.48 6.42 1.26
CA LEU A 50 11.88 6.50 1.67
C LEU A 50 12.26 5.41 2.68
N GLU A 51 11.29 4.99 3.49
CA GLU A 51 11.48 4.03 4.58
C GLU A 51 10.31 3.04 4.65
N LYS A 52 10.57 1.86 5.24
CA LYS A 52 9.52 0.89 5.54
C LYS A 52 8.60 1.46 6.62
N VAL A 53 7.30 1.39 6.39
CA VAL A 53 6.28 1.93 7.31
C VAL A 53 5.07 1.00 7.37
N GLY A 54 4.31 1.09 8.46
CA GLY A 54 3.08 0.31 8.64
C GLY A 54 3.31 -1.20 8.65
N GLU A 55 4.51 -1.67 9.00
CA GLU A 55 4.81 -3.10 9.10
C GLU A 55 4.01 -3.77 10.21
N ALA A 56 3.69 -5.03 10.00
CA ALA A 56 3.07 -5.88 11.00
C ALA A 56 3.87 -5.87 12.30
N HIS A 57 3.23 -5.54 13.42
CA HIS A 57 3.85 -5.78 14.71
C HIS A 57 4.09 -7.28 14.88
N ASP A 58 5.31 -7.66 15.21
CA ASP A 58 5.67 -9.05 15.48
C ASP A 58 5.03 -9.52 16.79
N SER A 59 3.79 -9.98 16.68
CA SER A 59 3.03 -10.57 17.77
C SER A 59 2.79 -12.05 17.46
N ARG A 60 2.61 -12.86 18.51
CA ARG A 60 2.19 -14.27 18.37
C ARG A 60 0.92 -14.40 17.51
N MET A 61 0.04 -13.41 17.59
CA MET A 61 -1.20 -13.37 16.82
C MET A 61 -0.94 -13.07 15.33
N THR A 62 -0.08 -12.11 15.03
CA THR A 62 0.36 -11.79 13.66
C THR A 62 0.96 -13.01 12.97
N ARG A 63 1.82 -13.75 13.67
CA ARG A 63 2.41 -15.00 13.16
C ARG A 63 1.36 -16.07 12.89
N LEU A 64 0.37 -16.21 13.78
CA LEU A 64 -0.73 -17.16 13.60
C LEU A 64 -1.56 -16.83 12.36
N TYR A 65 -1.93 -15.55 12.17
CA TYR A 65 -2.70 -15.13 11.00
C TYR A 65 -1.91 -15.30 9.71
N SER A 66 -0.62 -14.93 9.70
CA SER A 66 0.26 -15.15 8.55
C SER A 66 0.37 -16.64 8.17
N LEU A 67 0.55 -17.54 9.14
CA LEU A 67 0.57 -19.00 8.89
C LEU A 67 -0.78 -19.54 8.40
N ALA A 68 -1.89 -18.91 8.81
CA ALA A 68 -3.23 -19.26 8.34
C ALA A 68 -3.58 -18.65 6.97
N GLY A 69 -2.68 -17.88 6.35
CA GLY A 69 -2.94 -17.15 5.10
C GLY A 69 -3.93 -15.99 5.25
N LEU A 70 -4.19 -15.55 6.49
CA LEU A 70 -5.09 -14.45 6.82
C LEU A 70 -4.26 -13.16 6.91
N GLY A 71 -4.49 -12.22 6.00
CA GLY A 71 -3.74 -10.96 5.88
C GLY A 71 -4.48 -9.72 6.39
N ARG A 72 -5.71 -9.86 6.92
CA ARG A 72 -6.46 -8.73 7.48
C ARG A 72 -5.93 -8.36 8.87
N GLY A 73 -5.68 -7.05 9.08
CA GLY A 73 -5.42 -6.48 10.41
C GLY A 73 -3.98 -6.56 10.90
N THR A 74 -3.01 -6.79 10.01
CA THR A 74 -1.59 -6.98 10.39
C THR A 74 -0.65 -6.01 9.69
N GLY A 75 -1.07 -4.86 9.15
CA GLY A 75 -0.16 -3.98 8.40
C GLY A 75 0.50 -4.65 7.17
N PHE A 76 1.65 -4.13 6.73
CA PHE A 76 2.49 -4.67 5.65
C PHE A 76 3.40 -5.80 6.11
N ASN A 77 3.66 -6.76 5.24
CA ASN A 77 4.64 -7.82 5.43
C ASN A 77 5.68 -7.82 4.31
N PHE A 78 6.88 -7.34 4.59
CA PHE A 78 8.01 -7.36 3.64
C PHE A 78 9.02 -8.50 3.92
N GLN A 79 8.67 -9.48 4.76
CA GLN A 79 9.54 -10.61 5.07
C GLN A 79 9.47 -11.68 3.95
N PRO A 80 10.58 -12.08 3.33
CA PRO A 80 10.58 -13.00 2.18
C PRO A 80 9.87 -14.33 2.44
N GLU A 81 9.95 -14.86 3.66
CA GLU A 81 9.46 -16.20 4.01
C GLU A 81 7.94 -16.26 4.14
N THR A 82 7.30 -15.12 4.43
CA THR A 82 5.87 -15.05 4.76
C THR A 82 5.10 -14.06 3.90
N ASN A 83 5.79 -13.22 3.13
CA ASN A 83 5.19 -12.28 2.22
C ASN A 83 4.62 -13.00 0.99
N TYR A 84 3.38 -12.64 0.65
CA TYR A 84 2.69 -13.15 -0.53
C TYR A 84 2.01 -12.06 -1.37
N ARG A 85 1.98 -10.80 -0.92
CA ARG A 85 1.17 -9.74 -1.57
C ARG A 85 1.74 -8.33 -1.49
N ASP A 86 2.78 -8.10 -0.70
CA ASP A 86 3.28 -6.75 -0.42
C ASP A 86 4.59 -6.49 -1.16
N ALA A 87 4.57 -5.52 -2.06
CA ALA A 87 5.73 -5.04 -2.79
C ALA A 87 6.26 -3.75 -2.15
N LEU A 88 7.56 -3.53 -2.27
CA LEU A 88 8.26 -2.40 -1.67
C LEU A 88 9.22 -1.77 -2.67
N TYR A 89 9.10 -0.45 -2.86
CA TYR A 89 10.10 0.40 -3.48
C TYR A 89 10.64 1.37 -2.43
N LEU A 90 11.94 1.26 -2.11
CA LEU A 90 12.62 2.17 -1.20
C LEU A 90 13.38 3.24 -1.98
N GLY A 91 12.91 4.49 -1.89
CA GLY A 91 13.50 5.62 -2.59
C GLY A 91 12.57 6.82 -2.67
N LYS A 92 12.91 7.79 -3.52
CA LYS A 92 12.05 8.94 -3.75
C LYS A 92 10.75 8.52 -4.45
N CYS A 93 9.65 9.18 -4.09
CA CYS A 93 8.34 8.88 -4.67
C CYS A 93 8.34 9.01 -6.19
N ASP A 94 8.91 10.10 -6.72
CA ASP A 94 8.95 10.35 -8.16
C ASP A 94 9.73 9.26 -8.91
N GLU A 95 10.87 8.82 -8.37
CA GLU A 95 11.66 7.73 -8.96
C GLU A 95 10.87 6.42 -8.97
N GLY A 96 10.16 6.10 -7.89
CA GLY A 96 9.32 4.91 -7.81
C GLY A 96 8.11 4.96 -8.74
N VAL A 97 7.47 6.12 -8.88
CA VAL A 97 6.35 6.32 -9.83
C VAL A 97 6.85 6.23 -11.28
N VAL A 98 8.01 6.81 -11.60
CA VAL A 98 8.63 6.66 -12.92
C VAL A 98 8.99 5.21 -13.20
N ALA A 99 9.56 4.48 -12.24
CA ALA A 99 9.88 3.07 -12.40
C ALA A 99 8.62 2.22 -12.64
N LEU A 100 7.53 2.49 -11.90
CA LEU A 100 6.24 1.83 -12.11
C LEU A 100 5.67 2.17 -13.50
N ALA A 101 5.72 3.44 -13.91
CA ALA A 101 5.26 3.85 -15.24
C ALA A 101 6.07 3.19 -16.36
N ASP A 102 7.40 3.08 -16.21
CA ASP A 102 8.28 2.39 -17.15
C ASP A 102 7.89 0.91 -17.29
N ALA A 103 7.67 0.22 -16.17
CA ALA A 103 7.22 -1.17 -16.16
C ALA A 103 5.84 -1.38 -16.84
N LEU A 104 5.00 -0.34 -16.84
CA LEU A 104 3.68 -0.34 -17.50
C LEU A 104 3.72 0.15 -18.96
N GLY A 105 4.89 0.62 -19.45
CA GLY A 105 5.03 1.21 -20.78
C GLY A 105 4.47 2.64 -20.90
N TRP A 106 4.31 3.35 -19.78
CA TRP A 106 3.71 4.70 -19.69
C TRP A 106 4.72 5.82 -19.43
N LYS A 107 6.02 5.52 -19.43
CA LYS A 107 7.06 6.48 -19.06
C LYS A 107 7.03 7.76 -19.92
N ASP A 108 6.91 7.61 -21.23
CA ASP A 108 6.91 8.74 -22.15
C ASP A 108 5.64 9.58 -22.01
N ASP A 109 4.47 8.94 -21.85
CA ASP A 109 3.20 9.61 -21.59
C ASP A 109 3.25 10.40 -20.27
N LEU A 110 3.81 9.81 -19.21
CA LEU A 110 4.00 10.49 -17.92
C LEU A 110 4.93 11.71 -18.07
N ASN A 111 6.06 11.56 -18.77
CA ASN A 111 7.01 12.65 -19.00
C ASN A 111 6.40 13.79 -19.81
N ALA A 112 5.61 13.47 -20.85
CA ALA A 112 4.89 14.44 -21.66
C ALA A 112 3.88 15.23 -20.81
N LEU A 113 3.11 14.54 -19.95
CA LEU A 113 2.13 15.16 -19.06
C LEU A 113 2.76 16.08 -18.01
N ILE A 114 3.93 15.70 -17.47
CA ILE A 114 4.67 16.54 -16.50
C ILE A 114 5.21 17.79 -17.20
N SER A 115 5.72 17.64 -18.43
CA SER A 115 6.34 18.72 -19.19
C SER A 115 5.32 19.67 -19.83
N SER A 116 4.04 19.29 -19.89
CA SER A 116 2.96 20.13 -20.41
C SER A 116 2.37 21.11 -19.37
N ARG A 117 2.99 21.23 -18.19
CA ARG A 117 2.56 22.14 -17.11
C ARG A 117 3.37 23.42 -17.06
#